data_AF-A0A959CL94-F1
#
_entry.id   AF-A0A959CL94-F1
#
_cell.length_a   1.000
_cell.length_b   1.000
_cell.length_c   1.000
_cell.angle_alpha   90.00
_cell.angle_beta   90.00
_cell.angle_gamma   90.00
#
_symmetry.space_group_name_H-M   'P 1'
#
loop_
_entity.id
_entity.type
_entity.pdbx_description
1 polymer ?
#
loop_
_entity_poly.entity_id
_entity_poly.type
_entity_poly.pdbx_seq_one_letter_code
_entity_poly.pdbx_strand_id
1 'polypeptide(L)'
;MVFYLTALIQGLCLAAMGLGIFITMKIFRIPDITTDGSYTLGAAVTAVLLTQGWPLLPVAGATVLVGALAGVMTGLVHTRLKIDALLAGILVMTGLYS
;
A
#
# COMPACT_ATOMS: atom_id res chain seq x y z
N MET A 1 30.32 6.77 -1.84
CA MET A 1 30.02 5.55 -1.05
C MET A 1 28.66 5.62 -0.37
N VAL A 2 28.34 6.70 0.36
CA VAL A 2 27.02 6.89 1.03
C VAL A 2 25.83 6.83 0.08
N PHE A 3 25.96 7.37 -1.13
CA PHE A 3 24.91 7.33 -2.16
C PHE A 3 24.45 5.89 -2.48
N TYR A 4 25.39 4.99 -2.76
CA TYR A 4 25.08 3.59 -3.11
C TYR A 4 24.44 2.83 -1.95
N LEU A 5 24.90 3.05 -0.72
CA LEU A 5 24.31 2.44 0.46
C LEU A 5 22.86 2.90 0.67
N THR A 6 22.61 4.20 0.52
CA THR A 6 21.26 4.78 0.66
C THR A 6 20.32 4.23 -0.42
N ALA A 7 20.78 4.17 -1.67
CA ALA A 7 20.02 3.60 -2.78
C ALA A 7 19.64 2.13 -2.52
N LEU A 8 20.57 1.33 -1.98
CA LEU A 8 20.31 -0.06 -1.65
C LEU A 8 19.26 -0.21 -0.54
N ILE A 9 19.38 0.56 0.53
CA ILE A 9 18.42 0.54 1.66
C ILE A 9 17.03 0.92 1.16
N GLN A 10 16.92 2.01 0.41
CA GLN A 10 15.63 2.50 -0.08
C GLN A 10 15.01 1.55 -1.10
N GLY A 11 15.83 0.91 -1.95
CA GLY A 11 15.39 -0.14 -2.87
C GLY A 11 14.86 -1.38 -2.14
N LEU A 12 15.52 -1.82 -1.07
CA LEU A 12 15.05 -2.95 -0.26
C LEU A 12 13.75 -2.63 0.49
N CYS A 13 13.60 -1.41 1.01
CA CYS A 13 12.35 -0.99 1.64
C CYS A 13 11.19 -0.95 0.63
N LEU A 14 11.41 -0.40 -0.57
CA LEU A 14 10.38 -0.27 -1.60
C LEU A 14 10.15 -1.56 -2.40
N ALA A 15 10.98 -2.60 -2.23
CA ALA A 15 10.85 -3.87 -2.92
C ALA A 15 9.49 -4.54 -2.66
N ALA A 16 8.97 -4.44 -1.43
CA ALA A 16 7.65 -4.97 -1.07
C ALA A 16 6.51 -4.31 -1.85
N MET A 17 6.58 -2.98 -2.02
CA MET A 17 5.63 -2.22 -2.83
C MET A 17 5.69 -2.64 -4.31
N GLY A 18 6.91 -2.77 -4.86
CA GLY A 18 7.12 -3.25 -6.22
C GLY A 18 6.57 -4.67 -6.45
N LEU A 19 6.70 -5.55 -5.45
CA LEU A 19 6.12 -6.89 -5.46
C LEU A 19 4.59 -6.84 -5.51
N GLY A 20 3.96 -5.92 -4.77
CA GLY A 20 2.52 -5.69 -4.83
C GLY A 20 2.04 -5.36 -6.25
N ILE A 21 2.67 -4.37 -6.89
CA ILE A 21 2.35 -3.95 -8.26
C ILE A 21 2.57 -5.11 -9.25
N PHE A 22 3.64 -5.88 -9.07
CA PHE A 22 3.92 -7.04 -9.91
C PHE A 22 2.82 -8.11 -9.81
N ILE A 23 2.34 -8.39 -8.60
CA ILE A 23 1.26 -9.35 -8.36
C ILE A 23 -0.01 -8.90 -9.09
N THR A 24 -0.38 -7.62 -9.00
CA THR A 24 -1.59 -7.12 -9.67
C THR A 24 -1.47 -7.13 -11.19
N MET A 25 -0.29 -6.78 -11.71
CA MET A 25 0.02 -6.87 -13.14
C MET A 25 -0.09 -8.31 -13.66
N LYS A 26 0.37 -9.28 -12.87
CA LYS A 26 0.39 -10.68 -13.29
C LYS A 26 -0.98 -11.35 -13.17
N ILE A 27 -1.74 -11.03 -12.12
CA ILE A 27 -3.05 -11.65 -11.83
C ILE A 27 -4.17 -10.92 -12.58
N PHE A 28 -4.26 -9.60 -12.42
CA PHE A 28 -5.36 -8.79 -12.94
C PHE A 28 -5.07 -8.13 -14.29
N ARG A 29 -3.84 -8.25 -14.81
CA ARG A 29 -3.39 -7.63 -16.08
C ARG A 29 -3.55 -6.10 -16.09
N ILE A 30 -3.49 -5.47 -14.93
CA ILE A 30 -3.58 -4.02 -14.73
C ILE A 30 -2.51 -3.54 -13.75
N PRO A 31 -1.92 -2.34 -13.97
CA PRO A 31 -1.00 -1.74 -13.01
C PRO A 31 -1.81 -1.04 -11.93
N ASP A 32 -2.10 -1.75 -10.83
CA ASP A 32 -2.82 -1.19 -9.69
C ASP A 32 -1.87 -0.41 -8.77
N ILE A 33 -1.99 0.93 -8.82
CA ILE A 33 -1.20 1.89 -8.04
C ILE A 33 -1.74 2.07 -6.61
N THR A 34 -2.84 1.41 -6.21
CA THR A 34 -3.33 1.38 -4.81
C THR A 34 -2.25 0.91 -3.84
N THR A 35 -1.33 0.08 -4.31
CA THR A 35 -0.18 -0.43 -3.56
C THR A 35 0.74 0.67 -3.02
N ASP A 36 0.84 1.81 -3.70
CA ASP A 36 1.62 2.97 -3.24
C ASP A 36 0.92 3.65 -2.04
N GLY A 37 -0.37 3.98 -2.19
CA GLY A 37 -1.17 4.58 -1.13
C GLY A 37 -1.38 3.68 0.10
N SER A 38 -1.53 2.37 -0.10
CA SER A 38 -1.66 1.41 1.00
C SER A 38 -0.34 1.18 1.75
N TYR A 39 0.81 1.32 1.08
CA TYR A 39 2.12 1.25 1.73
C TYR A 39 2.34 2.43 2.69
N THR A 40 2.01 3.64 2.27
CA THR A 40 2.11 4.85 3.12
C THR A 40 1.13 4.82 4.28
N LEU A 41 -0.12 4.40 4.04
CA LEU A 41 -1.13 4.17 5.07
C LEU A 41 -0.66 3.16 6.13
N GLY A 42 -0.10 2.03 5.70
CA GLY A 42 0.46 1.01 6.60
C GLY A 42 1.58 1.57 7.48
N ALA A 43 2.47 2.38 6.91
CA ALA A 43 3.52 3.06 7.67
C ALA A 43 2.94 4.04 8.71
N ALA A 44 1.93 4.83 8.34
CA ALA A 44 1.25 5.76 9.25
C ALA A 44 0.59 5.04 10.42
N VAL A 45 -0.18 3.97 10.15
CA VAL A 45 -0.83 3.14 11.19
C VAL A 45 0.21 2.50 12.11
N THR A 46 1.29 1.95 11.54
CA THR A 46 2.38 1.37 12.33
C THR A 46 2.99 2.41 13.28
N ALA A 47 3.29 3.61 12.78
CA ALA A 47 3.88 4.68 13.58
C ALA A 47 2.95 5.15 14.71
N VAL A 48 1.66 5.33 14.42
CA VAL A 48 0.67 5.76 15.42
C VAL A 48 0.50 4.70 16.53
N LEU A 49 0.37 3.43 16.18
CA LEU A 49 0.16 2.38 17.19
C LEU A 49 1.42 2.14 18.04
N LEU A 50 2.61 2.18 17.43
CA LEU A 50 3.86 2.04 18.17
C LEU A 50 4.12 3.21 19.11
N THR A 51 3.82 4.45 18.70
CA THR A 51 3.95 5.63 19.58
C THR A 51 2.96 5.60 20.75
N GLN A 52 1.84 4.89 20.62
CA GLN A 52 0.89 4.62 21.70
C GLN A 52 1.29 3.45 22.62
N GLY A 53 2.43 2.79 22.37
CA GLY A 53 2.94 1.71 23.21
C GLY A 53 2.27 0.35 22.98
N TRP A 54 1.61 0.14 21.83
CA TRP A 54 1.02 -1.16 21.50
C TRP A 54 2.11 -2.21 21.24
N PRO A 55 1.89 -3.49 21.61
CA PRO A 55 2.85 -4.55 21.33
C PRO A 55 2.90 -4.85 19.83
N LEU A 56 4.05 -5.35 19.35
CA LEU A 56 4.36 -5.47 17.92
C LEU A 56 3.38 -6.38 17.14
N LEU A 57 2.90 -7.45 17.79
CA LEU A 57 2.06 -8.45 17.14
C LEU A 57 0.67 -7.91 16.71
N PRO A 58 -0.12 -7.25 17.58
CA PRO A 58 -1.36 -6.62 17.14
C PRO A 58 -1.14 -5.44 16.19
N VAL A 59 -0.01 -4.73 16.27
CA VAL A 59 0.33 -3.69 15.28
C VAL A 59 0.50 -4.31 13.90
N ALA A 60 1.24 -5.41 13.79
CA ALA A 60 1.40 -6.13 12.51
C ALA A 60 0.06 -6.64 11.96
N GLY A 61 -0.85 -7.11 12.82
CA GLY A 61 -2.21 -7.48 12.40
C GLY A 61 -3.02 -6.29 11.89
N ALA A 62 -2.99 -5.18 12.62
CA ALA A 62 -3.72 -3.96 12.27
C ALA A 62 -3.25 -3.36 10.93
N THR A 63 -1.94 -3.35 10.68
CA THR A 63 -1.37 -2.78 9.46
C THR A 63 -1.74 -3.60 8.21
N VAL A 64 -1.74 -4.92 8.33
CA VAL A 64 -2.22 -5.83 7.27
C VAL A 64 -3.71 -5.61 7.00
N LEU A 65 -4.53 -5.50 8.05
CA LEU A 65 -5.97 -5.25 7.91
C LEU A 65 -6.26 -3.93 7.22
N VAL A 66 -5.57 -2.86 7.61
CA VAL A 66 -5.76 -1.54 7.01
C VAL A 66 -5.30 -1.52 5.55
N GLY A 67 -4.21 -2.19 5.21
CA GLY A 67 -3.79 -2.38 3.81
C GLY A 67 -4.82 -3.19 2.99
N ALA A 68 -5.40 -4.23 3.57
CA ALA A 68 -6.46 -5.00 2.92
C ALA A 68 -7.72 -4.15 2.69
N LEU A 69 -8.09 -3.28 3.64
CA LEU A 69 -9.21 -2.35 3.48
C LEU A 69 -8.99 -1.37 2.32
N ALA A 70 -7.76 -0.86 2.14
CA ALA A 70 -7.44 -0.04 0.97
C ALA A 70 -7.69 -0.79 -0.36
N GLY A 71 -7.25 -2.06 -0.45
CA GLY A 71 -7.52 -2.89 -1.62
C GLY A 71 -9.02 -3.17 -1.84
N VAL A 72 -9.77 -3.40 -0.76
CA VAL A 72 -11.23 -3.57 -0.80
C VAL A 72 -11.91 -2.31 -1.34
N MET A 73 -11.46 -1.12 -0.92
CA MET A 73 -11.99 0.15 -1.42
C MET A 73 -11.75 0.29 -2.93
N THR A 74 -10.55 -0.03 -3.43
CA THR A 74 -10.29 -0.03 -4.89
C THR A 74 -11.18 -1.02 -5.63
N GLY A 75 -11.32 -2.23 -5.10
CA GLY A 75 -12.22 -3.24 -5.66
C GLY A 75 -13.68 -2.79 -5.68
N LEU A 76 -14.14 -2.10 -4.64
CA LEU A 76 -15.50 -1.57 -4.54
C LEU A 76 -15.73 -0.43 -5.54
N VAL A 77 -14.76 0.47 -5.70
CA VAL A 77 -14.82 1.54 -6.70
C VAL A 77 -14.90 0.95 -8.11
N HIS A 78 -14.07 -0.05 -8.41
CA HIS A 78 -14.10 -0.70 -9.71
C HIS A 78 -15.43 -1.46 -9.96
N THR A 79 -15.87 -2.29 -9.00
CA THR A 79 -17.03 -3.18 -9.18
C THR A 79 -18.39 -2.48 -9.06
N ARG A 80 -18.54 -1.51 -8.14
CA ARG A 80 -19.82 -0.82 -7.88
C ARG A 80 -19.97 0.46 -8.66
N LEU A 81 -18.92 1.28 -8.74
CA LEU A 81 -18.96 2.57 -9.44
C LEU A 81 -18.61 2.42 -10.93
N LYS A 82 -18.18 1.22 -11.37
CA LYS A 82 -17.85 0.90 -12.76
C LYS A 82 -16.76 1.80 -13.35
N ILE A 83 -15.87 2.29 -12.48
CA ILE A 83 -14.70 3.07 -12.88
C ILE A 83 -13.64 2.09 -13.37
N ASP A 84 -12.89 2.48 -14.40
CA ASP A 84 -11.76 1.71 -14.90
C ASP A 84 -10.77 1.37 -13.77
N ALA A 85 -10.22 0.16 -13.79
CA ALA A 85 -9.47 -0.34 -12.64
C ALA A 85 -8.20 0.49 -12.33
N LEU A 86 -7.57 1.05 -13.37
CA LEU A 86 -6.43 1.95 -13.23
C LEU A 86 -6.83 3.28 -12.58
N LEU A 87 -7.96 3.86 -13.00
CA LEU A 87 -8.52 5.09 -12.41
C LEU A 87 -8.97 4.87 -10.97
N ALA A 88 -9.57 3.72 -10.66
CA ALA A 88 -9.94 3.33 -9.31
C ALA A 88 -8.70 3.28 -8.40
N GLY A 89 -7.58 2.72 -8.86
CA GLY A 89 -6.34 2.69 -8.10
C GLY A 89 -5.75 4.08 -7.82
N ILE A 90 -5.74 4.97 -8.81
CA ILE A 90 -5.28 6.36 -8.63
C ILE A 90 -6.20 7.14 -7.67
N LEU A 91 -7.52 6.95 -7.75
CA LEU A 91 -8.49 7.59 -6.86
C LEU A 91 -8.30 7.17 -5.40
N VAL A 92 -8.12 5.87 -5.14
CA VAL A 92 -7.89 5.40 -3.77
C VAL A 92 -6.53 5.84 -3.26
N MET A 93 -5.46 5.76 -4.08
CA MET A 93 -4.14 6.27 -3.70
C MET A 93 -4.19 7.74 -3.26
N THR A 94 -4.82 8.60 -4.08
CA THR A 94 -4.94 10.03 -3.78
C THR A 94 -5.80 10.29 -2.54
N GLY A 95 -6.88 9.52 -2.35
CA GLY A 95 -7.72 9.59 -1.15
C GLY A 95 -7.02 9.14 0.13
N LEU A 96 -6.06 8.22 0.06
CA LEU A 96 -5.25 7.77 1.20
C LEU A 96 -4.09 8.73 1.53
N TYR A 97 -3.71 9.58 0.58
CA TYR A 97 -2.66 10.57 0.75
C TYR A 97 -3.17 11.87 1.44
N SER A 98 -4.47 12.17 1.34
CA SER A 98 -5.15 13.29 2.02
C SER A 98 -5.71 12.89 3.38
#